data_AF-A0A0N4VEK4-F1
#
_entry.id   AF-A0A0N4VEK4-F1
#
_cell.length_a   1.000
_cell.length_b   1.000
_cell.length_c   1.000
_cell.angle_alpha   90.00
_cell.angle_beta   90.00
_cell.angle_gamma   90.00
#
_symmetry.space_group_name_H-M   'P 1'
#
loop_
_entity.id
_entity.type
_entity.pdbx_description
1 polymer ?
#
loop_
_entity_poly.entity_id
_entity_poly.type
_entity_poly.pdbx_seq_one_letter_code
_entity_poly.pdbx_strand_id
1 'polypeptide(L)'
;CIWTITAFSFKNCGTSKGCWFQPPQCETDHINDCDSSVQWTVLDDGVLFEIEATTLDLDPAEAHYISVGISKDTRMGDDSVVECIFAADGSGRAYISFNDETHNEQLYQASSVMINDTNFAVENGTVRCSVKWQFSARQLVNPKDQFKVFDLESGLWHLLFARGNADVYSLKKRIHSVNDGPLFPWISEQKIHFCGYNCSSDPFVVISTMKQTDLSRYWRYRFAVIHGSFLLLAWWVLGSSAILLARYFKPLWQGQRLLGTAVWFQLHRDLNIVSVVIQAVAVFLIIYQAGRLYECSYACSLEDWNKKMHVINGIGAMGFALIQPFLAFIRPGPNSRYRPIFNWIHWFFGMLAWTLACMSGDFLLISAVAIFLSVSLGKTGLMFNYGHIPTWIMAGYMITFFLCCIVLEILSSVSSRRVEKLASYRFVAGPTGMALSVINGPSVESPIARPTFATARLFIFFVHLVVALGVSITITAMLVKILLAHSP
;
A
#
# COMPACT_ATOMS: atom_id res chain seq x y z
N CYS A 1 -4.36 51.83 3.12
CA CYS A 1 -3.31 51.58 2.12
C CYS A 1 -3.75 50.41 1.26
N ILE A 2 -3.96 50.63 -0.05
CA ILE A 2 -4.26 49.56 -1.00
C ILE A 2 -2.94 48.83 -1.23
N TRP A 3 -2.76 47.66 -0.62
CA TRP A 3 -1.62 46.80 -0.91
C TRP A 3 -1.78 46.28 -2.34
N THR A 4 -1.03 46.85 -3.27
CA THR A 4 -0.88 46.33 -4.62
C THR A 4 -0.07 45.05 -4.50
N ILE A 5 -0.68 43.90 -4.79
CA ILE A 5 0.05 42.64 -4.71
C ILE A 5 1.08 42.65 -5.85
N THR A 6 2.37 42.69 -5.50
CA THR A 6 3.45 42.68 -6.48
C THR A 6 3.59 41.28 -7.10
N ALA A 7 3.93 41.23 -8.38
CA ALA A 7 4.33 39.99 -9.07
C ALA A 7 5.50 39.28 -8.38
N PHE A 8 5.81 38.07 -8.84
CA PHE A 8 7.00 37.32 -8.45
C PHE A 8 8.19 38.27 -8.21
N SER A 9 8.72 38.29 -6.98
CA SER A 9 9.78 39.22 -6.61
C SER A 9 10.59 38.70 -5.43
N PHE A 10 11.91 38.62 -5.58
CA PHE A 10 12.83 38.25 -4.50
C PHE A 10 13.09 39.40 -3.51
N LYS A 11 12.44 40.54 -3.69
CA LYS A 11 12.68 41.72 -2.86
C LYS A 11 12.32 41.44 -1.40
N ASN A 12 13.28 41.69 -0.50
CA ASN A 12 13.18 41.48 0.95
C ASN A 12 13.03 40.01 1.40
N CYS A 13 13.24 39.05 0.50
CA CYS A 13 13.34 37.64 0.86
C CYS A 13 14.58 37.41 1.73
N GLY A 14 14.43 36.67 2.83
CA GLY A 14 15.52 36.42 3.78
C GLY A 14 15.76 37.53 4.80
N THR A 15 14.99 38.63 4.75
CA THR A 15 15.17 39.78 5.66
C THR A 15 13.88 40.17 6.37
N SER A 16 12.83 40.49 5.63
CA SER A 16 11.51 40.83 6.19
C SER A 16 10.40 39.92 5.68
N LYS A 17 10.71 39.03 4.74
CA LYS A 17 9.80 38.03 4.18
C LYS A 17 10.52 36.69 4.06
N GLY A 18 9.83 35.61 4.38
CA GLY A 18 10.24 34.29 3.94
C GLY A 18 9.70 34.03 2.53
N CYS A 19 10.45 33.30 1.73
CA CYS A 19 10.14 33.10 0.33
C CYS A 19 10.44 31.69 -0.14
N TRP A 20 9.58 31.18 -0.99
CA TRP A 20 9.71 29.89 -1.63
C TRP A 20 9.21 29.99 -3.06
N PHE A 21 10.12 29.81 -4.02
CA PHE A 21 9.83 29.88 -5.45
C PHE A 21 9.94 28.48 -6.04
N GLN A 22 9.05 28.10 -6.95
CA GLN A 22 9.06 26.79 -7.61
C GLN A 22 8.99 26.94 -9.12
N PRO A 23 9.71 26.11 -9.90
CA PRO A 23 10.62 25.03 -9.48
C PRO A 23 11.94 25.55 -8.87
N PRO A 24 12.82 24.69 -8.31
CA PRO A 24 14.10 25.12 -7.70
C PRO A 24 15.03 25.92 -8.62
N GLN A 25 14.84 25.82 -9.93
CA GLN A 25 15.62 26.53 -10.94
C GLN A 25 15.15 27.98 -11.13
N CYS A 26 14.04 28.38 -10.49
CA CYS A 26 13.61 29.77 -10.49
C CYS A 26 14.50 30.59 -9.56
N GLU A 27 15.53 31.19 -10.13
CA GLU A 27 16.48 32.08 -9.46
C GLU A 27 16.11 33.55 -9.70
N THR A 28 16.77 34.46 -8.98
CA THR A 28 16.49 35.91 -9.03
C THR A 28 16.58 36.49 -10.44
N ASP A 29 17.50 36.00 -11.26
CA ASP A 29 17.70 36.45 -12.65
C ASP A 29 16.76 35.74 -13.65
N HIS A 30 16.05 34.70 -13.20
CA HIS A 30 15.22 33.79 -14.00
C HIS A 30 13.78 33.73 -13.48
N ILE A 31 13.26 34.86 -13.00
CA ILE A 31 11.96 34.93 -12.34
C ILE A 31 10.77 34.58 -13.23
N ASN A 32 10.94 34.70 -14.56
CA ASN A 32 9.92 34.32 -15.53
C ASN A 32 9.81 32.79 -15.70
N ASP A 33 10.78 32.04 -15.18
CA ASP A 33 10.78 30.57 -15.19
C ASP A 33 10.07 29.98 -13.96
N CYS A 34 9.54 30.83 -13.07
CA CYS A 34 8.73 30.42 -11.92
C CYS A 34 7.32 30.01 -12.34
N ASP A 35 6.91 28.80 -11.96
CA ASP A 35 5.51 28.36 -12.06
C ASP A 35 4.68 28.86 -10.88
N SER A 36 5.31 29.01 -9.71
CA SER A 36 4.65 29.41 -8.48
C SER A 36 5.59 30.00 -7.45
N SER A 37 5.00 30.72 -6.48
CA SER A 37 5.71 31.26 -5.34
C SER A 37 4.80 31.34 -4.13
N VAL A 38 5.42 31.15 -2.97
CA VAL A 38 4.82 31.32 -1.66
C VAL A 38 5.74 32.25 -0.88
N GLN A 39 5.20 33.38 -0.46
CA GLN A 39 5.87 34.31 0.43
C GLN A 39 5.08 34.39 1.72
N TRP A 40 5.78 34.60 2.83
CA TRP A 40 5.12 34.82 4.10
C TRP A 40 5.80 35.94 4.89
N THR A 41 4.97 36.70 5.59
CA THR A 41 5.40 37.71 6.55
C THR A 41 4.78 37.36 7.90
N VAL A 42 5.60 37.11 8.91
CA VAL A 42 5.13 36.94 10.28
C VAL A 42 4.84 38.31 10.88
N LEU A 43 3.61 38.47 11.37
CA LEU A 43 3.09 39.67 12.02
C LEU A 43 2.85 39.35 13.51
N ASP A 44 2.59 40.37 14.33
CA ASP A 44 2.36 40.20 15.77
C ASP A 44 1.12 39.32 16.09
N ASP A 45 0.10 39.33 15.22
CA ASP A 45 -1.18 38.65 15.44
C ASP A 45 -1.46 37.50 14.44
N GLY A 46 -0.50 37.16 13.57
CA GLY A 46 -0.67 36.11 12.57
C GLY A 46 0.40 36.05 11.50
N VAL A 47 0.17 35.25 10.46
CA VAL A 47 1.04 35.17 9.27
C VAL A 47 0.26 35.65 8.06
N LEU A 48 0.86 36.56 7.30
CA LEU A 48 0.37 36.92 5.97
C LEU A 48 1.02 36.02 4.93
N PHE A 49 0.23 35.17 4.27
CA PHE A 49 0.67 34.37 3.14
C PHE A 49 0.31 35.07 1.83
N GLU A 50 1.29 35.23 0.95
CA GLU A 50 1.13 35.71 -0.42
C GLU A 50 1.51 34.56 -1.37
N ILE A 51 0.53 34.03 -2.09
CA ILE A 51 0.65 32.85 -2.95
C ILE A 51 0.37 33.28 -4.38
N GLU A 52 1.26 32.91 -5.29
CA GLU A 52 1.14 33.20 -6.72
C GLU A 52 1.41 31.93 -7.52
N ALA A 53 0.63 31.67 -8.57
CA ALA A 53 0.90 30.58 -9.49
C ALA A 53 0.34 30.82 -10.90
N THR A 54 1.02 30.26 -11.89
CA THR A 54 0.49 30.17 -13.25
C THR A 54 -0.70 29.20 -13.33
N THR A 55 -1.65 29.51 -14.19
CA THR A 55 -2.79 28.66 -14.53
C THR A 55 -2.86 28.37 -16.03
N LEU A 56 -1.81 28.71 -16.79
CA LEU A 56 -1.78 28.55 -18.26
C LEU A 56 -1.81 27.07 -18.71
N ASP A 57 -1.36 26.16 -17.84
CA ASP A 57 -1.35 24.71 -18.03
C ASP A 57 -2.52 23.99 -17.33
N LEU A 58 -3.50 24.75 -16.84
CA LEU A 58 -4.76 24.24 -16.26
C LEU A 58 -5.91 24.35 -17.26
N ASP A 59 -7.04 23.67 -16.98
CA ASP A 59 -8.21 23.73 -17.86
C ASP A 59 -8.92 25.09 -17.72
N PRO A 60 -8.91 25.95 -18.76
CA PRO A 60 -9.49 27.28 -18.67
C PRO A 60 -11.02 27.29 -18.48
N ALA A 61 -11.70 26.15 -18.66
CA ALA A 61 -13.14 26.03 -18.44
C ALA A 61 -13.52 25.73 -16.98
N GLU A 62 -12.54 25.42 -16.12
CA GLU A 62 -12.76 25.08 -14.72
C GLU A 62 -12.38 26.23 -13.78
N ALA A 63 -12.82 26.16 -12.52
CA ALA A 63 -12.25 27.01 -11.48
C ALA A 63 -10.82 26.54 -11.18
N HIS A 64 -10.01 27.39 -10.57
CA HIS A 64 -8.62 27.06 -10.21
C HIS A 64 -8.38 27.22 -8.72
N TYR A 65 -7.46 26.45 -8.16
CA TYR A 65 -6.98 26.66 -6.79
C TYR A 65 -5.46 26.71 -6.72
N ILE A 66 -4.99 27.45 -5.72
CA ILE A 66 -3.61 27.42 -5.22
C ILE A 66 -3.67 27.21 -3.72
N SER A 67 -2.76 26.40 -3.18
CA SER A 67 -2.80 26.03 -1.77
C SER A 67 -1.43 25.75 -1.20
N VAL A 68 -1.29 26.05 0.09
CA VAL A 68 -0.11 25.75 0.89
C VAL A 68 -0.55 24.92 2.09
N GLY A 69 -0.15 23.66 2.10
CA GLY A 69 -0.24 22.75 3.22
C GLY A 69 0.89 23.00 4.22
N ILE A 70 0.55 22.95 5.49
CA ILE A 70 1.43 23.12 6.63
C ILE A 70 1.48 21.78 7.32
N SER A 71 2.63 21.12 7.26
CA SER A 71 2.78 19.72 7.67
C SER A 71 3.87 19.52 8.71
N LYS A 72 3.73 18.44 9.48
CA LYS A 72 4.72 17.98 10.45
C LYS A 72 5.84 17.16 9.80
N ASP A 73 5.58 16.63 8.60
CA ASP A 73 6.49 15.80 7.83
C ASP A 73 6.47 16.15 6.33
N THR A 74 7.17 15.39 5.49
CA THR A 74 7.28 15.65 4.05
C THR A 74 6.21 14.90 3.25
N ARG A 75 5.02 14.66 3.80
CA ARG A 75 3.94 13.93 3.13
C ARG A 75 2.65 14.73 3.19
N MET A 76 1.84 14.57 2.14
CA MET A 76 0.50 15.12 2.09
C MET A 76 -0.44 14.15 2.82
N GLY A 77 -0.60 14.39 4.11
CA GLY A 77 -1.31 13.53 5.06
C GLY A 77 -2.21 14.40 5.92
N ASP A 78 -2.00 14.36 7.23
CA ASP A 78 -2.70 15.20 8.20
C ASP A 78 -2.11 16.61 8.20
N ASP A 79 -2.66 17.49 7.36
CA ASP A 79 -2.09 18.81 7.12
C ASP A 79 -3.16 19.90 7.23
N SER A 80 -2.81 21.00 7.91
CA SER A 80 -3.60 22.23 7.83
C SER A 80 -3.24 22.98 6.57
N VAL A 81 -4.22 23.40 5.80
CA VAL A 81 -4.00 23.98 4.47
C VAL A 81 -4.61 25.38 4.44
N VAL A 82 -3.85 26.35 3.93
CA VAL A 82 -4.41 27.61 3.45
C VAL A 82 -4.59 27.49 1.93
N GLU A 83 -5.78 27.75 1.44
CA GLU A 83 -6.09 27.64 0.01
C GLU A 83 -6.86 28.84 -0.49
N CYS A 84 -6.67 29.15 -1.77
CA CYS A 84 -7.42 30.15 -2.48
C CYS A 84 -7.99 29.55 -3.75
N ILE A 85 -9.28 29.81 -4.00
CA ILE A 85 -10.03 29.27 -5.12
C ILE A 85 -10.54 30.44 -5.94
N PHE A 86 -10.26 30.39 -7.23
CA PHE A 86 -10.63 31.39 -8.22
C PHE A 86 -11.73 30.78 -9.08
N ALA A 87 -12.94 31.32 -8.95
CA ALA A 87 -14.07 30.91 -9.77
C ALA A 87 -13.88 31.37 -11.22
N ALA A 88 -14.67 30.80 -12.13
CA ALA A 88 -14.60 31.12 -13.56
C ALA A 88 -14.91 32.59 -13.90
N ASP A 89 -15.58 33.31 -13.00
CA ASP A 89 -15.85 34.76 -13.11
C ASP A 89 -14.67 35.63 -12.61
N GLY A 90 -13.58 35.01 -12.18
CA GLY A 90 -12.40 35.68 -11.62
C GLY A 90 -12.52 36.02 -10.14
N SER A 91 -13.65 35.71 -9.48
CA SER A 91 -13.81 35.95 -8.05
C SER A 91 -12.97 34.96 -7.23
N GLY A 92 -12.15 35.48 -6.32
CA GLY A 92 -11.32 34.69 -5.42
C GLY A 92 -11.97 34.50 -4.04
N ARG A 93 -11.78 33.31 -3.45
CA ARG A 93 -12.16 33.00 -2.06
C ARG A 93 -11.03 32.25 -1.37
N ALA A 94 -10.81 32.54 -0.09
CA ALA A 94 -9.79 31.88 0.71
C ALA A 94 -10.45 31.00 1.78
N TYR A 95 -9.84 29.84 2.03
CA TYR A 95 -10.29 28.89 3.03
C TYR A 95 -9.11 28.33 3.82
N ILE A 96 -9.38 27.99 5.08
CA ILE A 96 -8.60 26.99 5.79
C ILE A 96 -9.25 25.64 5.51
N SER A 97 -8.47 24.69 5.03
CA SER A 97 -8.92 23.31 4.84
C SER A 97 -8.00 22.35 5.59
N PHE A 98 -8.47 21.13 5.75
CA PHE A 98 -7.68 20.04 6.32
C PHE A 98 -7.53 18.97 5.27
N ASN A 99 -6.29 18.62 4.99
CA ASN A 99 -5.99 17.42 4.23
C ASN A 99 -5.94 16.24 5.21
N ASP A 100 -6.56 15.15 4.82
CA ASP A 100 -6.19 13.82 5.26
C ASP A 100 -5.60 13.06 4.07
N GLU A 101 -4.96 11.92 4.32
CA GLU A 101 -4.21 11.15 3.32
C GLU A 101 -4.88 10.99 1.94
N THR A 102 -6.22 10.99 1.86
CA THR A 102 -6.96 10.82 0.59
C THR A 102 -8.02 11.88 0.29
N HIS A 103 -8.38 12.73 1.26
CA HIS A 103 -9.45 13.70 1.14
C HIS A 103 -9.04 15.06 1.68
N ASN A 104 -9.65 16.11 1.14
CA ASN A 104 -9.53 17.46 1.69
C ASN A 104 -10.91 17.98 2.06
N GLU A 105 -11.01 18.58 3.25
CA GLU A 105 -12.22 19.15 3.82
C GLU A 105 -12.04 20.65 4.09
N GLN A 106 -12.90 21.48 3.51
CA GLN A 106 -12.93 22.92 3.78
C GLN A 106 -13.57 23.21 5.13
N LEU A 107 -12.83 23.90 6.01
CA LEU A 107 -13.28 24.24 7.35
C LEU A 107 -13.91 25.65 7.33
N TYR A 108 -15.18 25.75 6.93
CA TYR A 108 -15.88 27.04 6.77
C TYR A 108 -15.88 27.90 8.04
N GLN A 109 -16.11 27.30 9.21
CA GLN A 109 -16.12 28.04 10.47
C GLN A 109 -14.73 28.55 10.85
N ALA A 110 -13.69 27.71 10.69
CA ALA A 110 -12.31 28.14 10.93
C ALA A 110 -11.90 29.25 9.95
N SER A 111 -12.29 29.13 8.69
CA SER A 111 -12.06 30.16 7.66
C SER A 111 -12.70 31.49 8.07
N SER A 112 -13.94 31.49 8.58
CA SER A 112 -14.64 32.72 8.98
C SER A 112 -14.08 33.43 10.21
N VAL A 113 -13.36 32.72 11.08
CA VAL A 113 -12.84 33.28 12.34
C VAL A 113 -11.34 33.56 12.29
N MET A 114 -10.58 32.83 11.47
CA MET A 114 -9.11 32.89 11.46
C MET A 114 -8.52 33.56 10.22
N ILE A 115 -9.27 33.68 9.13
CA ILE A 115 -8.80 34.38 7.93
C ILE A 115 -9.27 35.84 7.98
N ASN A 116 -8.33 36.76 7.80
CA ASN A 116 -8.59 38.18 7.55
C ASN A 116 -7.68 38.69 6.42
N ASP A 117 -7.84 39.96 6.05
CA ASP A 117 -6.98 40.68 5.09
C ASP A 117 -6.73 39.90 3.79
N THR A 118 -7.83 39.49 3.14
CA THR A 118 -7.76 38.75 1.88
C THR A 118 -7.69 39.67 0.68
N ASN A 119 -6.86 39.32 -0.29
CA ASN A 119 -6.79 40.01 -1.58
C ASN A 119 -6.56 39.01 -2.69
N PHE A 120 -7.21 39.21 -3.83
CA PHE A 120 -7.18 38.28 -4.96
C PHE A 120 -6.94 39.05 -6.25
N ALA A 121 -6.08 38.51 -7.10
CA ALA A 121 -5.84 39.06 -8.43
C ALA A 121 -5.71 37.93 -9.45
N VAL A 122 -6.23 38.17 -10.66
CA VAL A 122 -6.11 37.27 -11.81
C VAL A 122 -5.61 38.12 -12.98
N GLU A 123 -4.37 37.90 -13.41
CA GLU A 123 -3.73 38.70 -14.46
C GLU A 123 -2.90 37.79 -15.36
N ASN A 124 -3.07 37.91 -16.69
CA ASN A 124 -2.24 37.24 -17.70
C ASN A 124 -2.01 35.73 -17.45
N GLY A 125 -3.06 34.99 -17.05
CA GLY A 125 -2.95 33.55 -16.78
C GLY A 125 -2.19 33.21 -15.51
N THR A 126 -2.06 34.16 -14.59
CA THR A 126 -1.50 33.99 -13.25
C THR A 126 -2.54 34.40 -12.22
N VAL A 127 -2.66 33.61 -11.17
CA VAL A 127 -3.55 33.88 -10.03
C VAL A 127 -2.72 34.22 -8.81
N ARG A 128 -3.17 35.21 -8.04
CA ARG A 128 -2.48 35.68 -6.84
C ARG A 128 -3.46 35.84 -5.69
N CYS A 129 -3.04 35.37 -4.51
CA CYS A 129 -3.83 35.39 -3.31
C CYS A 129 -3.00 35.87 -2.12
N SER A 130 -3.54 36.82 -1.37
CA SER A 130 -3.03 37.21 -0.06
C SER A 130 -4.03 36.77 1.01
N VAL A 131 -3.57 36.10 2.06
CA VAL A 131 -4.41 35.61 3.16
C VAL A 131 -3.67 35.79 4.48
N LYS A 132 -4.27 36.49 5.44
CA LYS A 132 -3.75 36.56 6.80
C LYS A 132 -4.37 35.47 7.67
N TRP A 133 -3.54 34.59 8.20
CA TRP A 133 -3.89 33.55 9.17
C TRP A 133 -3.66 34.06 10.59
N GLN A 134 -4.72 34.25 11.37
CA GLN A 134 -4.65 34.78 12.73
C GLN A 134 -4.35 33.70 13.78
N PHE A 135 -3.39 33.97 14.67
CA PHE A 135 -2.99 33.00 15.71
C PHE A 135 -4.03 32.89 16.83
N SER A 136 -4.46 34.02 17.38
CA SER A 136 -5.35 34.08 18.56
C SER A 136 -6.75 33.52 18.30
N ALA A 137 -7.22 33.59 17.06
CA ALA A 137 -8.55 33.10 16.66
C ALA A 137 -8.67 31.57 16.65
N ARG A 138 -7.57 30.82 16.78
CA ARG A 138 -7.60 29.35 16.81
C ARG A 138 -8.48 28.81 17.95
N GLN A 139 -8.52 29.50 19.08
CA GLN A 139 -9.34 29.10 20.23
C GLN A 139 -10.86 29.21 19.96
N LEU A 140 -11.24 30.03 18.97
CA LEU A 140 -12.63 30.21 18.54
C LEU A 140 -13.10 29.14 17.54
N VAL A 141 -12.17 28.33 17.02
CA VAL A 141 -12.52 27.18 16.17
C VAL A 141 -13.23 26.13 17.01
N ASN A 142 -14.23 25.48 16.41
CA ASN A 142 -14.97 24.39 17.03
C ASN A 142 -14.00 23.38 17.67
N PRO A 143 -14.15 23.01 18.96
CA PRO A 143 -13.27 22.07 19.64
C PRO A 143 -13.05 20.75 18.88
N LYS A 144 -14.04 20.30 18.10
CA LYS A 144 -13.91 19.09 17.26
C LYS A 144 -12.94 19.24 16.10
N ASP A 145 -12.77 20.44 15.57
CA ASP A 145 -11.91 20.73 14.41
C ASP A 145 -10.59 21.41 14.82
N GLN A 146 -10.39 21.76 16.10
CA GLN A 146 -9.15 22.39 16.56
C GLN A 146 -7.89 21.57 16.25
N PHE A 147 -7.97 20.24 16.20
CA PHE A 147 -6.82 19.40 15.84
C PHE A 147 -6.45 19.51 14.35
N LYS A 148 -7.43 19.87 13.49
CA LYS A 148 -7.27 20.04 12.05
C LYS A 148 -6.65 21.38 11.66
N VAL A 149 -6.60 22.32 12.61
CA VAL A 149 -6.02 23.66 12.44
C VAL A 149 -4.78 23.74 13.32
N PHE A 150 -3.60 23.80 12.70
CA PHE A 150 -2.33 23.77 13.41
C PHE A 150 -2.00 25.12 14.05
N ASP A 151 -1.27 25.03 15.16
CA ASP A 151 -0.74 26.19 15.87
C ASP A 151 0.60 26.60 15.26
N LEU A 152 0.57 27.55 14.34
CA LEU A 152 1.74 27.90 13.53
C LEU A 152 2.88 28.52 14.34
N GLU A 153 2.58 29.15 15.48
CA GLU A 153 3.55 29.90 16.29
C GLU A 153 4.53 28.99 17.04
N SER A 154 4.06 27.82 17.51
CA SER A 154 4.84 26.94 18.39
C SER A 154 5.58 25.81 17.67
N GLY A 155 5.28 25.58 16.39
CA GLY A 155 5.76 24.42 15.63
C GLY A 155 6.73 24.74 14.50
N LEU A 156 7.49 23.72 14.10
CA LEU A 156 8.32 23.72 12.90
C LEU A 156 7.63 22.91 11.80
N TRP A 157 7.45 23.52 10.63
CA TRP A 157 6.56 23.01 9.60
C TRP A 157 7.27 22.81 8.26
N HIS A 158 6.94 21.73 7.56
CA HIS A 158 7.16 21.64 6.13
C HIS A 158 6.03 22.35 5.40
N LEU A 159 6.34 22.97 4.28
CA LEU A 159 5.35 23.54 3.37
C LEU A 159 5.15 22.61 2.18
N LEU A 160 3.88 22.40 1.82
CA LEU A 160 3.48 21.64 0.65
C LEU A 160 2.69 22.55 -0.26
N PHE A 161 3.20 22.86 -1.43
CA PHE A 161 2.51 23.68 -2.41
C PHE A 161 1.79 22.80 -3.42
N ALA A 162 0.51 23.07 -3.66
CA ALA A 162 -0.29 22.41 -4.69
C ALA A 162 -1.19 23.40 -5.41
N ARG A 163 -1.32 23.23 -6.73
CA ARG A 163 -2.26 23.96 -7.59
C ARG A 163 -2.98 22.99 -8.52
N GLY A 164 -4.18 23.38 -8.96
CA GLY A 164 -4.97 22.55 -9.85
C GLY A 164 -6.35 23.13 -10.11
N ASN A 165 -7.22 22.33 -10.72
CA ASN A 165 -8.58 22.73 -11.01
C ASN A 165 -9.50 22.52 -9.81
N ALA A 166 -10.60 23.26 -9.78
CA ALA A 166 -11.71 23.13 -8.86
C ALA A 166 -13.02 23.08 -9.65
N ASP A 167 -14.03 22.47 -9.04
CA ASP A 167 -15.37 22.43 -9.63
C ASP A 167 -15.97 23.84 -9.72
N VAL A 168 -16.54 24.19 -10.88
CA VAL A 168 -17.01 25.55 -11.20
C VAL A 168 -18.12 26.02 -10.25
N TYR A 169 -18.96 25.11 -9.76
CA TYR A 169 -20.16 25.45 -8.98
C TYR A 169 -19.93 25.31 -7.48
N SER A 170 -19.43 24.14 -7.06
CA SER A 170 -19.19 23.84 -5.65
C SER A 170 -17.90 24.46 -5.13
N LEU A 171 -17.00 24.89 -6.02
CA LEU A 171 -15.65 25.34 -5.68
C LEU A 171 -14.84 24.28 -4.91
N LYS A 172 -15.24 23.01 -5.00
CA LYS A 172 -14.49 21.92 -4.39
C LYS A 172 -13.26 21.63 -5.24
N LYS A 173 -12.08 21.60 -4.62
CA LYS A 173 -10.83 21.24 -5.29
C LYS A 173 -10.93 19.87 -5.95
N ARG A 174 -10.45 19.76 -7.19
CA ARG A 174 -10.09 18.47 -7.78
C ARG A 174 -8.74 18.03 -7.22
N ILE A 175 -8.49 16.73 -7.26
CA ILE A 175 -7.19 16.18 -6.89
C ILE A 175 -6.10 16.83 -7.75
N HIS A 176 -4.99 17.22 -7.12
CA HIS A 176 -3.81 17.69 -7.86
C HIS A 176 -3.24 16.56 -8.73
N SER A 177 -2.32 16.88 -9.64
CA SER A 177 -1.69 15.84 -10.47
C SER A 177 -1.00 14.79 -9.59
N VAL A 178 -1.28 13.52 -9.86
CA VAL A 178 -0.56 12.36 -9.31
C VAL A 178 0.53 11.85 -10.26
N ASN A 179 0.74 12.57 -11.38
CA ASN A 179 1.79 12.33 -12.36
C ASN A 179 2.98 13.24 -12.06
N ASP A 180 4.20 12.71 -12.18
CA ASP A 180 5.43 13.52 -12.12
C ASP A 180 5.33 14.66 -13.17
N GLY A 181 5.70 15.88 -12.81
CA GLY A 181 5.58 17.07 -13.67
C GLY A 181 5.27 18.36 -12.90
N PRO A 182 5.05 19.49 -13.58
CA PRO A 182 4.89 20.81 -12.96
C PRO A 182 3.66 20.93 -12.04
N LEU A 183 2.61 20.14 -12.30
CA LEU A 183 1.39 20.09 -11.49
C LEU A 183 1.47 19.12 -10.30
N PHE A 184 2.57 18.38 -10.14
CA PHE A 184 2.79 17.56 -8.96
C PHE A 184 3.19 18.46 -7.77
N PRO A 185 2.67 18.23 -6.55
CA PRO A 185 2.95 19.11 -5.42
C PRO A 185 4.45 19.24 -5.10
N TRP A 186 4.85 20.44 -4.72
CA TRP A 186 6.20 20.72 -4.21
C TRP A 186 6.20 20.62 -2.69
N ILE A 187 7.30 20.15 -2.12
CA ILE A 187 7.48 19.94 -0.68
C ILE A 187 8.79 20.58 -0.25
N SER A 188 8.77 21.42 0.79
CA SER A 188 9.99 21.97 1.37
C SER A 188 10.76 20.88 2.12
N GLU A 189 12.06 20.73 1.87
CA GLU A 189 12.88 19.79 2.65
C GLU A 189 13.24 20.36 4.02
N GLN A 190 13.42 21.67 4.10
CA GLN A 190 13.63 22.37 5.36
C GLN A 190 12.30 22.66 6.06
N LYS A 191 12.35 22.65 7.40
CA LYS A 191 11.25 23.10 8.25
C LYS A 191 11.35 24.59 8.51
N ILE A 192 10.20 25.24 8.65
CA ILE A 192 10.05 26.68 8.80
C ILE A 192 9.29 26.97 10.09
N HIS A 193 9.62 28.09 10.71
CA HIS A 193 9.02 28.56 11.95
C HIS A 193 8.26 29.86 11.68
N PHE A 194 7.00 29.96 12.13
CA PHE A 194 6.17 31.16 11.92
C PHE A 194 6.03 32.00 13.20
N CYS A 195 7.09 32.07 13.99
CA CYS A 195 7.07 32.75 15.28
C CYS A 195 7.39 34.24 15.15
N GLY A 196 6.66 35.07 15.92
CA GLY A 196 6.90 36.51 16.00
C GLY A 196 7.85 36.95 17.11
N TYR A 197 7.94 36.20 18.22
CA TYR A 197 8.70 36.62 19.42
C TYR A 197 9.49 35.48 20.07
N ASN A 198 10.75 35.72 20.48
CA ASN A 198 11.66 34.73 21.10
C ASN A 198 11.80 33.42 20.31
N CYS A 199 11.99 33.52 19.01
CA CYS A 199 12.01 32.38 18.11
C CYS A 199 13.32 31.59 18.21
N SER A 200 13.22 30.26 18.12
CA SER A 200 14.39 29.36 18.13
C SER A 200 15.21 29.45 16.84
N SER A 201 14.62 29.96 15.76
CA SER A 201 15.18 30.09 14.42
C SER A 201 14.55 31.28 13.70
N ASP A 202 15.25 31.80 12.69
CA ASP A 202 14.78 32.91 11.86
C ASP A 202 13.47 32.54 11.11
N PRO A 203 12.38 33.31 11.25
CA PRO A 203 11.14 33.08 10.52
C PRO A 203 11.22 33.47 9.03
N PHE A 204 12.16 34.32 8.63
CA PHE A 204 12.27 34.86 7.28
C PHE A 204 13.35 34.13 6.49
N VAL A 205 13.06 32.90 6.08
CA VAL A 205 14.01 32.07 5.30
C VAL A 205 13.67 32.02 3.81
N VAL A 206 14.69 31.86 2.98
CA VAL A 206 14.52 31.52 1.56
C VAL A 206 14.64 30.00 1.41
N ILE A 207 13.61 29.35 0.89
CA ILE A 207 13.63 27.92 0.61
C ILE A 207 14.31 27.66 -0.73
N SER A 208 15.51 27.11 -0.67
CA SER A 208 16.26 26.63 -1.85
C SER A 208 16.14 25.12 -2.05
N THR A 209 15.94 24.34 -0.99
CA THR A 209 15.84 22.87 -1.04
C THR A 209 14.39 22.41 -0.99
N MET A 210 13.91 21.82 -2.08
CA MET A 210 12.56 21.32 -2.22
C MET A 210 12.53 20.08 -3.12
N LYS A 211 11.52 19.24 -2.94
CA LYS A 211 11.33 18.01 -3.72
C LYS A 211 9.87 17.82 -4.08
N GLN A 212 9.61 17.10 -5.16
CA GLN A 212 8.27 16.59 -5.47
C GLN A 212 8.08 15.18 -4.93
N THR A 213 9.03 14.28 -5.20
CA THR A 213 8.92 12.87 -4.82
C THR A 213 10.28 12.25 -4.53
N ASP A 214 10.34 11.38 -3.52
CA ASP A 214 11.54 10.56 -3.24
C ASP A 214 11.74 9.44 -4.27
N LEU A 215 10.64 9.00 -4.89
CA LEU A 215 10.62 7.94 -5.90
C LEU A 215 9.70 8.35 -7.04
N SER A 216 10.24 8.49 -8.24
CA SER A 216 9.45 8.77 -9.45
C SER A 216 8.27 7.81 -9.59
N ARG A 217 7.19 8.29 -10.20
CA ARG A 217 6.03 7.49 -10.55
C ARG A 217 6.40 6.26 -11.38
N TYR A 218 7.40 6.39 -12.26
CA TYR A 218 7.95 5.31 -13.06
C TYR A 218 8.28 4.06 -12.22
N TRP A 219 9.02 4.24 -11.12
CA TRP A 219 9.42 3.14 -10.23
C TRP A 219 8.29 2.69 -9.32
N ARG A 220 7.46 3.61 -8.83
CA ARG A 220 6.31 3.31 -7.96
C ARG A 220 5.36 2.29 -8.59
N TYR A 221 4.97 2.52 -9.85
CA TYR A 221 4.10 1.60 -10.58
C TYR A 221 4.76 0.24 -10.84
N ARG A 222 6.06 0.22 -11.17
CA ARG A 222 6.81 -1.03 -11.40
C ARG A 222 6.91 -1.86 -10.13
N PHE A 223 7.19 -1.24 -8.99
CA PHE A 223 7.23 -1.95 -7.72
C PHE A 223 5.86 -2.53 -7.35
N ALA A 224 4.76 -1.82 -7.62
CA ALA A 224 3.41 -2.36 -7.42
C ALA A 224 3.10 -3.57 -8.31
N VAL A 225 3.50 -3.53 -9.60
CA VAL A 225 3.33 -4.66 -10.53
C VAL A 225 4.21 -5.84 -10.13
N ILE A 226 5.50 -5.61 -9.82
CA ILE A 226 6.43 -6.63 -9.34
C ILE A 226 5.87 -7.28 -8.07
N HIS A 227 5.38 -6.49 -7.12
CA HIS A 227 4.76 -6.98 -5.89
C HIS A 227 3.60 -7.95 -6.19
N GLY A 228 2.63 -7.53 -7.01
CA GLY A 228 1.49 -8.37 -7.38
C GLY A 228 1.92 -9.67 -8.08
N SER A 229 2.78 -9.57 -9.09
CA SER A 229 3.25 -10.73 -9.86
C SER A 229 4.08 -11.71 -9.04
N PHE A 230 4.97 -11.21 -8.19
CA PHE A 230 5.81 -12.04 -7.34
C PHE A 230 5.01 -12.74 -6.25
N LEU A 231 4.03 -12.07 -5.64
CA LEU A 231 3.18 -12.69 -4.63
C LEU A 231 2.23 -13.75 -5.23
N LEU A 232 1.72 -13.55 -6.46
CA LEU A 232 0.97 -14.60 -7.15
C LEU A 232 1.85 -15.82 -7.44
N LEU A 233 3.06 -15.63 -7.96
CA LEU A 233 3.99 -16.72 -8.19
C LEU A 233 4.35 -17.45 -6.89
N ALA A 234 4.72 -16.70 -5.86
CA ALA A 234 5.20 -17.26 -4.61
C ALA A 234 4.10 -18.02 -3.85
N TRP A 235 2.89 -17.46 -3.74
CA TRP A 235 1.79 -18.12 -3.05
C TRP A 235 1.11 -19.17 -3.93
N TRP A 236 0.61 -18.78 -5.10
CA TRP A 236 -0.29 -19.64 -5.87
C TRP A 236 0.39 -20.68 -6.73
N VAL A 237 1.67 -20.52 -7.06
CA VAL A 237 2.42 -21.53 -7.80
C VAL A 237 3.33 -22.31 -6.87
N LEU A 238 4.24 -21.63 -6.16
CA LEU A 238 5.27 -22.30 -5.36
C LEU A 238 4.70 -22.84 -4.03
N GLY A 239 4.04 -21.98 -3.25
CA GLY A 239 3.53 -22.32 -1.91
C GLY A 239 2.43 -23.39 -1.94
N SER A 240 1.42 -23.21 -2.79
CA SER A 240 0.35 -24.19 -3.04
C SER A 240 0.90 -25.57 -3.44
N SER A 241 1.83 -25.62 -4.39
CA SER A 241 2.48 -26.85 -4.84
C SER A 241 3.24 -27.52 -3.70
N ALA A 242 3.97 -26.75 -2.91
CA ALA A 242 4.71 -27.26 -1.77
C ALA A 242 3.78 -27.85 -0.69
N ILE A 243 2.63 -27.24 -0.44
CA ILE A 243 1.60 -27.74 0.49
C ILE A 243 1.03 -29.08 -0.01
N LEU A 244 0.63 -29.15 -1.29
CA LEU A 244 0.09 -30.37 -1.88
C LEU A 244 1.10 -31.53 -1.82
N LEU A 245 2.36 -31.27 -2.18
CA LEU A 245 3.46 -32.25 -2.14
C LEU A 245 3.66 -32.83 -0.74
N ALA A 246 3.73 -31.96 0.27
CA ALA A 246 3.92 -32.40 1.65
C ALA A 246 2.71 -33.18 2.19
N ARG A 247 1.49 -32.91 1.73
CA ARG A 247 0.29 -33.58 2.25
C ARG A 247 -0.02 -34.90 1.55
N TYR A 248 0.01 -34.93 0.21
CA TYR A 248 -0.55 -36.05 -0.57
C TYR A 248 0.49 -36.94 -1.25
N PHE A 249 1.75 -36.49 -1.35
CA PHE A 249 2.76 -37.14 -2.17
C PHE A 249 3.87 -37.88 -1.40
N LYS A 250 3.81 -37.90 -0.06
CA LYS A 250 4.75 -38.68 0.77
C LYS A 250 4.88 -40.16 0.32
N PRO A 251 3.79 -40.87 -0.05
CA PRO A 251 3.88 -42.28 -0.43
C PRO A 251 4.31 -42.55 -1.87
N LEU A 252 4.41 -41.55 -2.76
CA LEU A 252 4.67 -41.81 -4.19
C LEU A 252 6.11 -42.22 -4.48
N TRP A 253 7.07 -41.58 -3.81
CA TRP A 253 8.50 -41.76 -4.06
C TRP A 253 9.19 -42.48 -2.89
N GLN A 254 8.60 -43.58 -2.42
CA GLN A 254 9.21 -44.38 -1.37
C GLN A 254 10.53 -45.00 -1.87
N GLY A 255 11.58 -44.93 -1.06
CA GLY A 255 12.92 -45.42 -1.39
C GLY A 255 13.73 -44.50 -2.32
N GLN A 256 13.10 -43.55 -3.01
CA GLN A 256 13.82 -42.58 -3.84
C GLN A 256 14.27 -41.37 -3.02
N ARG A 257 15.52 -40.96 -3.24
CA ARG A 257 16.12 -39.79 -2.60
C ARG A 257 16.54 -38.78 -3.66
N LEU A 258 16.25 -37.51 -3.40
CA LEU A 258 16.77 -36.37 -4.15
C LEU A 258 17.69 -35.60 -3.21
N LEU A 259 18.96 -35.41 -3.60
CA LEU A 259 19.98 -34.75 -2.78
C LEU A 259 20.10 -35.33 -1.36
N GLY A 260 19.99 -36.66 -1.24
CA GLY A 260 20.14 -37.39 0.02
C GLY A 260 18.90 -37.40 0.94
N THR A 261 17.82 -36.69 0.60
CA THR A 261 16.56 -36.69 1.38
C THR A 261 15.38 -37.21 0.56
N ALA A 262 14.24 -37.51 1.19
CA ALA A 262 13.04 -37.98 0.49
C ALA A 262 12.56 -36.93 -0.52
N VAL A 263 12.19 -37.35 -1.74
CA VAL A 263 11.83 -36.46 -2.86
C VAL A 263 10.79 -35.42 -2.46
N TRP A 264 9.69 -35.84 -1.82
CA TRP A 264 8.63 -34.92 -1.38
C TRP A 264 9.13 -33.85 -0.40
N PHE A 265 10.08 -34.21 0.46
CA PHE A 265 10.62 -33.33 1.49
C PHE A 265 11.58 -32.31 0.88
N GLN A 266 12.43 -32.75 -0.04
CA GLN A 266 13.32 -31.86 -0.79
C GLN A 266 12.50 -30.83 -1.58
N LEU A 267 11.52 -31.28 -2.37
CA LEU A 267 10.69 -30.38 -3.18
C LEU A 267 9.87 -29.42 -2.32
N HIS A 268 9.25 -29.91 -1.23
CA HIS A 268 8.52 -29.04 -0.30
C HIS A 268 9.43 -27.96 0.32
N ARG A 269 10.64 -28.32 0.73
CA ARG A 269 11.60 -27.38 1.32
C ARG A 269 12.04 -26.33 0.30
N ASP A 270 12.50 -26.76 -0.87
CA ASP A 270 13.11 -25.87 -1.85
C ASP A 270 12.07 -24.90 -2.44
N LEU A 271 10.86 -25.39 -2.75
CA LEU A 271 9.76 -24.54 -3.23
C LEU A 271 9.37 -23.48 -2.19
N ASN A 272 9.29 -23.84 -0.90
CA ASN A 272 8.95 -22.88 0.15
C ASN A 272 10.07 -21.88 0.42
N ILE A 273 11.35 -22.30 0.36
CA ILE A 273 12.48 -21.37 0.52
C ILE A 273 12.46 -20.33 -0.61
N VAL A 274 12.35 -20.77 -1.87
CA VAL A 274 12.25 -19.87 -3.03
C VAL A 274 11.03 -18.96 -2.91
N SER A 275 9.88 -19.51 -2.50
CA SER A 275 8.66 -18.74 -2.27
C SER A 275 8.87 -17.63 -1.24
N VAL A 276 9.41 -17.94 -0.05
CA VAL A 276 9.62 -16.95 1.02
C VAL A 276 10.61 -15.87 0.60
N VAL A 277 11.67 -16.21 -0.13
CA VAL A 277 12.63 -15.21 -0.66
C VAL A 277 11.95 -14.25 -1.63
N ILE A 278 11.15 -14.76 -2.57
CA ILE A 278 10.40 -13.93 -3.52
C ILE A 278 9.41 -13.02 -2.77
N GLN A 279 8.71 -13.54 -1.76
CA GLN A 279 7.81 -12.74 -0.91
C GLN A 279 8.56 -11.65 -0.16
N ALA A 280 9.74 -11.93 0.38
CA ALA A 280 10.59 -10.96 1.08
C ALA A 280 10.96 -9.79 0.19
N VAL A 281 11.41 -10.07 -1.03
CA VAL A 281 11.73 -9.04 -2.01
C VAL A 281 10.47 -8.25 -2.39
N ALA A 282 9.36 -8.93 -2.69
CA ALA A 282 8.11 -8.28 -3.10
C ALA A 282 7.51 -7.36 -2.02
N VAL A 283 7.55 -7.78 -0.75
CA VAL A 283 7.05 -7.00 0.38
C VAL A 283 8.01 -5.86 0.74
N PHE A 284 9.33 -6.10 0.67
CA PHE A 284 10.31 -5.04 0.88
C PHE A 284 10.17 -3.91 -0.14
N LEU A 285 10.05 -4.22 -1.44
CA LEU A 285 9.92 -3.21 -2.48
C LEU A 285 8.66 -2.34 -2.33
N ILE A 286 7.51 -2.94 -1.95
CA ILE A 286 6.28 -2.16 -1.76
C ILE A 286 6.33 -1.30 -0.50
N ILE A 287 6.98 -1.75 0.58
CA ILE A 287 7.18 -0.95 1.79
C ILE A 287 8.17 0.18 1.53
N TYR A 288 9.29 -0.11 0.85
CA TYR A 288 10.27 0.88 0.45
C TYR A 288 9.63 1.99 -0.38
N GLN A 289 8.78 1.65 -1.34
CA GLN A 289 8.11 2.66 -2.17
C GLN A 289 7.02 3.44 -1.45
N ALA A 290 6.38 2.84 -0.43
CA ALA A 290 5.34 3.50 0.36
C ALA A 290 5.93 4.41 1.45
N GLY A 291 7.11 4.09 1.97
CA GLY A 291 7.79 4.83 3.05
C GLY A 291 7.15 4.70 4.43
N ARG A 292 5.94 4.12 4.54
CA ARG A 292 5.27 3.74 5.79
C ARG A 292 4.21 2.67 5.54
N LEU A 293 3.66 2.14 6.63
CA LEU A 293 2.43 1.36 6.57
C LEU A 293 1.24 2.28 6.38
N TYR A 294 0.25 1.79 5.64
CA TYR A 294 -0.96 2.56 5.32
C TYR A 294 -1.81 2.78 6.57
N GLU A 295 -2.25 4.02 6.76
CA GLU A 295 -3.21 4.41 7.78
C GLU A 295 -4.51 4.84 7.12
N CYS A 296 -5.63 4.73 7.83
CA CYS A 296 -6.89 5.20 7.27
C CYS A 296 -6.98 6.71 7.45
N SER A 297 -7.49 7.40 6.43
CA SER A 297 -8.07 8.75 6.57
C SER A 297 -9.13 8.77 7.68
N TYR A 298 -9.37 9.94 8.27
CA TYR A 298 -10.40 10.15 9.28
C TYR A 298 -11.81 9.78 8.79
N ALA A 299 -12.09 9.90 7.49
CA ALA A 299 -13.35 9.47 6.88
C ALA A 299 -13.43 7.94 6.69
N CYS A 300 -12.28 7.27 6.59
CA CYS A 300 -12.11 5.82 6.45
C CYS A 300 -13.13 5.19 5.49
N SER A 301 -13.04 5.54 4.20
CA SER A 301 -13.93 4.97 3.18
C SER A 301 -13.74 3.45 3.07
N LEU A 302 -14.67 2.75 2.42
CA LEU A 302 -14.55 1.30 2.19
C LEU A 302 -13.26 0.95 1.39
N GLU A 303 -12.81 1.84 0.50
CA GLU A 303 -11.55 1.66 -0.23
C GLU A 303 -10.35 1.76 0.70
N ASP A 304 -10.35 2.72 1.63
CA ASP A 304 -9.29 2.89 2.63
C ASP A 304 -9.26 1.71 3.60
N TRP A 305 -10.42 1.20 3.98
CA TRP A 305 -10.52 -0.02 4.77
C TRP A 305 -9.92 -1.23 4.05
N ASN A 306 -10.21 -1.41 2.76
CA ASN A 306 -9.64 -2.50 1.97
C ASN A 306 -8.11 -2.39 1.85
N LYS A 307 -7.58 -1.17 1.62
CA LYS A 307 -6.13 -0.89 1.64
C LYS A 307 -5.51 -1.29 2.97
N LYS A 308 -6.09 -0.85 4.09
CA LYS A 308 -5.61 -1.18 5.43
C LYS A 308 -5.63 -2.69 5.70
N MET A 309 -6.73 -3.35 5.38
CA MET A 309 -6.87 -4.80 5.60
C MET A 309 -5.97 -5.63 4.69
N HIS A 310 -5.71 -5.18 3.46
CA HIS A 310 -4.71 -5.79 2.59
C HIS A 310 -3.32 -5.76 3.24
N VAL A 311 -2.90 -4.60 3.76
CA VAL A 311 -1.59 -4.42 4.41
C VAL A 311 -1.48 -5.26 5.68
N ILE A 312 -2.48 -5.22 6.56
CA ILE A 312 -2.47 -5.98 7.83
C ILE A 312 -2.37 -7.49 7.55
N ASN A 313 -3.22 -8.02 6.67
CA ASN A 313 -3.22 -9.45 6.35
C ASN A 313 -1.94 -9.85 5.60
N GLY A 314 -1.42 -9.01 4.70
CA GLY A 314 -0.17 -9.27 3.98
C GLY A 314 1.05 -9.33 4.90
N ILE A 315 1.17 -8.39 5.85
CA ILE A 315 2.25 -8.38 6.85
C ILE A 315 2.13 -9.58 7.79
N GLY A 316 0.91 -9.90 8.25
CA GLY A 316 0.66 -11.09 9.06
C GLY A 316 1.07 -12.37 8.35
N ALA A 317 0.63 -12.55 7.10
CA ALA A 317 0.99 -13.70 6.28
C ALA A 317 2.52 -13.81 6.10
N MET A 318 3.18 -12.69 5.84
CA MET A 318 4.62 -12.65 5.66
C MET A 318 5.38 -12.98 6.97
N GLY A 319 4.94 -12.44 8.10
CA GLY A 319 5.54 -12.73 9.40
C GLY A 319 5.48 -14.23 9.72
N PHE A 320 4.33 -14.88 9.51
CA PHE A 320 4.21 -16.32 9.71
C PHE A 320 4.99 -17.14 8.68
N ALA A 321 5.10 -16.67 7.44
CA ALA A 321 5.92 -17.30 6.41
C ALA A 321 7.41 -17.26 6.76
N LEU A 322 7.93 -16.13 7.27
CA LEU A 322 9.32 -15.97 7.72
C LEU A 322 9.65 -16.83 8.95
N ILE A 323 8.67 -17.11 9.81
CA ILE A 323 8.83 -18.03 10.94
C ILE A 323 9.01 -19.48 10.46
N GLN A 324 8.47 -19.87 9.29
CA GLN A 324 8.52 -21.27 8.82
C GLN A 324 9.95 -21.82 8.63
N PRO A 325 10.87 -21.14 7.92
CA PRO A 325 12.26 -21.60 7.81
C PRO A 325 12.96 -21.73 9.17
N PHE A 326 12.70 -20.81 10.11
CA PHE A 326 13.27 -20.87 11.46
C PHE A 326 12.78 -22.12 12.21
N LEU A 327 11.47 -22.38 12.19
CA LEU A 327 10.90 -23.61 12.76
C LEU A 327 11.50 -24.86 12.09
N ALA A 328 11.64 -24.85 10.76
CA ALA A 328 12.21 -25.96 10.02
C ALA A 328 13.69 -26.24 10.39
N PHE A 329 14.45 -25.21 10.80
CA PHE A 329 15.83 -25.36 11.25
C PHE A 329 15.92 -26.09 12.59
N ILE A 330 15.02 -25.80 13.53
CA ILE A 330 14.95 -26.46 14.85
C ILE A 330 14.20 -27.80 14.82
N ARG A 331 13.94 -28.35 13.63
CA ARG A 331 13.17 -29.59 13.44
C ARG A 331 13.80 -30.77 14.21
N PRO A 332 13.08 -31.36 15.18
CA PRO A 332 13.60 -32.51 15.94
C PRO A 332 13.81 -33.74 15.06
N GLY A 333 14.75 -34.59 15.48
CA GLY A 333 14.99 -35.90 14.89
C GLY A 333 13.73 -36.76 14.81
N PRO A 334 13.67 -37.75 13.90
CA PRO A 334 12.47 -38.53 13.61
C PRO A 334 11.89 -39.28 14.82
N ASN A 335 12.74 -39.64 15.79
CA ASN A 335 12.34 -40.41 16.98
C ASN A 335 12.21 -39.55 18.27
N SER A 336 12.21 -38.22 18.14
CA SER A 336 12.13 -37.32 19.31
C SER A 336 10.70 -37.18 19.85
N ARG A 337 10.54 -37.14 21.17
CA ARG A 337 9.26 -36.87 21.86
C ARG A 337 8.61 -35.54 21.51
N TYR A 338 9.43 -34.55 21.09
CA TYR A 338 8.96 -33.21 20.71
C TYR A 338 8.49 -33.11 19.26
N ARG A 339 8.66 -34.18 18.46
CA ARG A 339 8.32 -34.18 17.04
C ARG A 339 6.83 -33.93 16.74
N PRO A 340 5.86 -34.48 17.51
CA PRO A 340 4.45 -34.19 17.30
C PRO A 340 4.12 -32.70 17.54
N ILE A 341 4.69 -32.11 18.59
CA ILE A 341 4.51 -30.69 18.93
C ILE A 341 5.05 -29.81 17.78
N PHE A 342 6.28 -30.11 17.31
CA PHE A 342 6.85 -29.45 16.15
C PHE A 342 5.95 -29.54 14.92
N ASN A 343 5.44 -30.73 14.59
CA ASN A 343 4.59 -30.92 13.41
C ASN A 343 3.31 -30.08 13.50
N TRP A 344 2.68 -29.99 14.69
CA TRP A 344 1.48 -29.18 14.89
C TRP A 344 1.77 -27.68 14.78
N ILE A 345 2.84 -27.20 15.43
CA ILE A 345 3.24 -25.78 15.37
C ILE A 345 3.61 -25.38 13.93
N HIS A 346 4.42 -26.19 13.25
CA HIS A 346 4.82 -25.95 11.86
C HIS A 346 3.61 -25.94 10.92
N TRP A 347 2.69 -26.89 11.09
CA TRP A 347 1.44 -26.92 10.34
C TRP A 347 0.56 -25.70 10.62
N PHE A 348 0.35 -25.35 11.90
CA PHE A 348 -0.53 -24.26 12.31
C PHE A 348 -0.07 -22.93 11.71
N PHE A 349 1.19 -22.54 11.94
CA PHE A 349 1.70 -21.28 11.41
C PHE A 349 1.80 -21.28 9.87
N GLY A 350 2.08 -22.44 9.25
CA GLY A 350 2.11 -22.56 7.79
C GLY A 350 0.73 -22.37 7.16
N MET A 351 -0.31 -22.97 7.76
CA MET A 351 -1.69 -22.80 7.31
C MET A 351 -2.24 -21.42 7.65
N LEU A 352 -1.86 -20.83 8.78
CA LEU A 352 -2.25 -19.46 9.11
C LEU A 352 -1.67 -18.46 8.10
N ALA A 353 -0.41 -18.62 7.71
CA ALA A 353 0.23 -17.81 6.67
C ALA A 353 -0.52 -17.93 5.33
N TRP A 354 -0.82 -19.17 4.91
CA TRP A 354 -1.58 -19.45 3.70
C TRP A 354 -2.98 -18.81 3.71
N THR A 355 -3.71 -18.93 4.81
CA THR A 355 -5.07 -18.41 4.95
C THR A 355 -5.10 -16.89 4.87
N LEU A 356 -4.22 -16.20 5.61
CA LEU A 356 -4.13 -14.73 5.59
C LEU A 356 -3.77 -14.18 4.19
N ALA A 357 -2.96 -14.92 3.44
CA ALA A 357 -2.59 -14.55 2.08
C ALA A 357 -3.71 -14.81 1.05
N CYS A 358 -4.31 -16.01 1.06
CA CYS A 358 -5.00 -16.57 -0.11
C CYS A 358 -6.49 -16.89 0.06
N MET A 359 -6.97 -17.21 1.26
CA MET A 359 -8.29 -17.88 1.38
C MET A 359 -9.47 -16.91 1.40
N SER A 360 -10.24 -16.88 0.32
CA SER A 360 -11.59 -16.29 0.22
C SER A 360 -12.55 -16.86 1.27
N GLY A 361 -13.28 -15.96 1.94
CA GLY A 361 -14.29 -16.31 2.92
C GLY A 361 -15.40 -17.17 2.31
N ASP A 362 -15.65 -18.32 2.95
CA ASP A 362 -16.96 -18.65 3.51
C ASP A 362 -16.84 -19.94 4.35
N PHE A 363 -16.38 -19.78 5.59
CA PHE A 363 -16.86 -20.55 6.73
C PHE A 363 -16.59 -19.76 8.02
N LEU A 364 -17.56 -18.91 8.36
CA LEU A 364 -17.84 -18.32 9.68
C LEU A 364 -16.76 -17.40 10.31
N LEU A 365 -17.01 -16.09 10.24
CA LEU A 365 -16.49 -14.99 11.07
C LEU A 365 -15.02 -14.54 10.87
N ILE A 366 -14.80 -13.86 9.73
CA ILE A 366 -14.14 -12.55 9.50
C ILE A 366 -13.47 -12.61 8.12
N SER A 367 -14.10 -11.91 7.19
CA SER A 367 -13.88 -11.89 5.75
C SER A 367 -12.93 -10.76 5.37
N ALA A 368 -11.65 -11.08 5.09
CA ALA A 368 -10.72 -10.20 4.39
C ALA A 368 -9.41 -10.96 4.04
N VAL A 369 -8.99 -10.92 2.77
CA VAL A 369 -7.91 -11.76 2.22
C VAL A 369 -6.93 -10.88 1.47
N ALA A 370 -5.64 -10.94 1.79
CA ALA A 370 -4.66 -10.00 1.24
C ALA A 370 -4.71 -9.95 -0.30
N ILE A 371 -4.68 -11.10 -0.97
CA ILE A 371 -4.66 -11.14 -2.44
C ILE A 371 -5.99 -10.67 -3.07
N PHE A 372 -7.17 -10.99 -2.50
CA PHE A 372 -8.45 -10.51 -3.06
C PHE A 372 -8.71 -9.04 -2.78
N LEU A 373 -8.37 -8.56 -1.58
CA LEU A 373 -8.44 -7.14 -1.22
C LEU A 373 -7.55 -6.29 -2.13
N SER A 374 -6.51 -6.89 -2.73
CA SER A 374 -5.62 -6.18 -3.65
C SER A 374 -6.28 -5.80 -4.97
N VAL A 375 -7.35 -6.49 -5.41
CA VAL A 375 -7.95 -6.30 -6.74
C VAL A 375 -8.66 -4.95 -6.84
N SER A 376 -9.29 -4.50 -5.76
CA SER A 376 -9.97 -3.22 -5.69
C SER A 376 -9.02 -2.03 -5.44
N LEU A 377 -7.71 -2.27 -5.30
CA LEU A 377 -6.76 -1.19 -5.05
C LEU A 377 -6.51 -0.39 -6.32
N GLY A 378 -6.71 0.92 -6.23
CA GLY A 378 -6.59 1.83 -7.37
C GLY A 378 -5.17 2.00 -7.94
N LYS A 379 -4.12 1.65 -7.19
CA LYS A 379 -2.71 1.93 -7.59
C LYS A 379 -2.35 1.39 -8.97
N THR A 380 -2.69 0.14 -9.28
CA THR A 380 -2.43 -0.45 -10.60
C THR A 380 -3.60 -0.28 -11.56
N GLY A 381 -4.74 0.23 -11.11
CA GLY A 381 -5.94 0.38 -11.94
C GLY A 381 -6.49 -0.92 -12.50
N LEU A 382 -6.20 -2.08 -11.90
CA LEU A 382 -6.56 -3.39 -12.45
C LEU A 382 -8.09 -3.54 -12.64
N MET A 383 -8.86 -3.25 -11.60
CA MET A 383 -10.33 -3.28 -11.66
C MET A 383 -10.91 -2.15 -12.51
N PHE A 384 -10.25 -0.99 -12.57
CA PHE A 384 -10.67 0.12 -13.43
C PHE A 384 -10.59 -0.23 -14.92
N ASN A 385 -9.52 -0.92 -15.35
CA ASN A 385 -9.30 -1.27 -16.76
C ASN A 385 -10.03 -2.55 -17.21
N TYR A 386 -10.24 -3.53 -16.32
CA TYR A 386 -10.81 -4.84 -16.67
C TYR A 386 -12.11 -5.18 -15.94
N GLY A 387 -12.69 -4.25 -15.17
CA GLY A 387 -13.86 -4.48 -14.35
C GLY A 387 -13.65 -5.64 -13.36
N HIS A 388 -14.66 -6.51 -13.23
CA HIS A 388 -14.61 -7.66 -12.31
C HIS A 388 -13.95 -8.92 -12.89
N ILE A 389 -13.45 -8.90 -14.12
CA ILE A 389 -12.82 -10.07 -14.76
C ILE A 389 -11.66 -10.64 -13.90
N PRO A 390 -10.71 -9.83 -13.39
CA PRO A 390 -9.61 -10.33 -12.57
C PRO A 390 -10.10 -11.06 -11.31
N THR A 391 -11.16 -10.54 -10.66
CA THR A 391 -11.78 -11.16 -9.49
C THR A 391 -12.31 -12.55 -9.80
N TRP A 392 -13.00 -12.73 -10.94
CA TRP A 392 -13.53 -14.03 -11.34
C TRP A 392 -12.44 -15.03 -11.71
N ILE A 393 -11.38 -14.59 -12.40
CA ILE A 393 -10.21 -15.43 -12.69
C ILE A 393 -9.57 -15.94 -11.39
N MET A 394 -9.39 -15.02 -10.43
CA MET A 394 -8.83 -15.33 -9.12
C MET A 394 -9.72 -16.24 -8.28
N ALA A 395 -11.04 -16.03 -8.29
CA ALA A 395 -12.01 -16.92 -7.65
C ALA A 395 -12.00 -18.32 -8.28
N GLY A 396 -11.93 -18.40 -9.62
CA GLY A 396 -11.83 -19.67 -10.34
C GLY A 396 -10.61 -20.50 -9.96
N TYR A 397 -9.46 -19.85 -9.76
CA TYR A 397 -8.27 -20.52 -9.21
C TYR A 397 -8.53 -21.11 -7.83
N MET A 398 -9.11 -20.33 -6.90
CA MET A 398 -9.37 -20.79 -5.54
C MET A 398 -10.32 -21.99 -5.50
N ILE A 399 -11.39 -21.95 -6.30
CA ILE A 399 -12.32 -23.07 -6.46
C ILE A 399 -11.55 -24.30 -6.98
N THR A 400 -10.72 -24.13 -8.01
CA THR A 400 -9.93 -25.23 -8.59
C THR A 400 -8.97 -25.82 -7.58
N PHE A 401 -8.25 -24.99 -6.80
CA PHE A 401 -7.34 -25.44 -5.76
C PHE A 401 -8.07 -26.21 -4.65
N PHE A 402 -9.22 -25.71 -4.22
CA PHE A 402 -10.07 -26.38 -3.23
C PHE A 402 -10.57 -27.74 -3.73
N LEU A 403 -11.04 -27.82 -4.98
CA LEU A 403 -11.44 -29.07 -5.62
C LEU A 403 -10.26 -30.06 -5.73
N CYS A 404 -9.06 -29.59 -6.10
CA CYS A 404 -7.87 -30.42 -6.12
C CYS A 404 -7.57 -31.00 -4.73
N CYS A 405 -7.66 -30.19 -3.68
CA CYS A 405 -7.50 -30.65 -2.29
C CYS A 405 -8.53 -31.72 -1.91
N ILE A 406 -9.82 -31.50 -2.22
CA ILE A 406 -10.89 -32.47 -1.94
C ILE A 406 -10.61 -33.79 -2.65
N VAL A 407 -10.33 -33.77 -3.96
CA VAL A 407 -10.11 -35.00 -4.74
C VAL A 407 -8.87 -35.73 -4.24
N LEU A 408 -7.77 -35.02 -3.96
CA LEU A 408 -6.55 -35.62 -3.40
C LEU A 408 -6.79 -36.21 -2.00
N GLU A 409 -7.61 -35.57 -1.17
CA GLU A 409 -8.00 -36.09 0.15
C GLU A 409 -8.84 -37.37 0.04
N ILE A 410 -9.78 -37.43 -0.91
CA ILE A 410 -10.56 -38.64 -1.20
C ILE A 410 -9.62 -39.76 -1.67
N LEU A 411 -8.73 -39.50 -2.63
CA LEU A 411 -7.76 -40.49 -3.12
C LEU A 411 -6.79 -40.95 -2.03
N SER A 412 -6.41 -40.05 -1.12
CA SER A 412 -5.59 -40.38 0.05
C SER A 412 -6.34 -41.29 1.01
N SER A 413 -7.57 -40.94 1.37
CA SER A 413 -8.42 -41.68 2.29
C SER A 413 -8.77 -43.09 1.78
N VAL A 414 -9.09 -43.21 0.48
CA VAL A 414 -9.36 -44.51 -0.15
C VAL A 414 -8.12 -45.40 -0.15
N SER A 415 -6.95 -44.83 -0.45
CA SER A 415 -5.67 -45.54 -0.39
C SER A 415 -5.39 -46.05 1.03
N SER A 416 -5.58 -45.22 2.06
CA SER A 416 -5.34 -45.60 3.46
C SER A 416 -6.26 -46.73 3.91
N ARG A 417 -7.58 -46.63 3.65
CA ARG A 417 -8.55 -47.69 3.96
C ARG A 417 -8.23 -49.01 3.28
N ARG A 418 -7.70 -48.96 2.05
CA ARG A 418 -7.30 -50.17 1.31
C ARG A 418 -6.08 -50.83 1.93
N VAL A 419 -5.09 -50.04 2.36
CA VAL A 419 -3.91 -50.54 3.09
C VAL A 419 -4.33 -51.16 4.42
N GLU A 420 -5.22 -50.50 5.18
CA GLU A 420 -5.77 -51.06 6.42
C GLU A 420 -6.48 -52.39 6.19
N LYS A 421 -7.33 -52.50 5.15
CA LYS A 421 -7.98 -53.78 4.78
C LYS A 421 -6.96 -54.85 4.38
N LEU A 422 -5.94 -54.52 3.59
CA LEU A 422 -4.88 -55.48 3.20
C LEU A 422 -4.04 -55.92 4.41
N ALA A 423 -3.77 -55.00 5.35
CA ALA A 423 -3.10 -55.30 6.61
C ALA A 423 -3.98 -56.18 7.51
N SER A 424 -5.29 -55.91 7.60
CA SER A 424 -6.23 -56.71 8.40
C SER A 424 -6.39 -58.14 7.85
N TYR A 425 -6.31 -58.33 6.53
CA TYR A 425 -6.26 -59.68 5.92
C TYR A 425 -4.92 -60.40 6.17
N ARG A 426 -3.80 -59.69 6.31
CA ARG A 426 -2.50 -60.28 6.70
C ARG A 426 -2.39 -60.57 8.21
N PHE A 427 -3.15 -59.88 9.04
CA PHE A 427 -3.14 -60.01 10.51
C PHE A 427 -4.23 -60.95 11.08
N VAL A 428 -4.81 -61.84 10.26
CA VAL A 428 -5.74 -62.90 10.76
C VAL A 428 -5.02 -63.97 11.62
N ALA A 429 -3.71 -63.86 11.84
CA ALA A 429 -3.02 -64.59 12.90
C ALA A 429 -2.70 -63.66 14.09
N GLY A 430 -3.64 -63.54 15.04
CA GLY A 430 -3.38 -63.00 16.39
C GLY A 430 -4.48 -62.09 16.96
N PRO A 431 -5.04 -62.40 18.14
CA PRO A 431 -6.16 -61.66 18.70
C PRO A 431 -5.65 -60.42 19.45
N THR A 432 -6.19 -59.26 19.11
CA THR A 432 -6.81 -58.27 20.03
C THR A 432 -6.97 -56.96 19.25
N GLY A 433 -8.23 -56.57 19.07
CA GLY A 433 -8.56 -55.27 18.52
C GLY A 433 -8.17 -54.15 19.48
N MET A 434 -7.63 -53.07 18.92
CA MET A 434 -8.04 -51.70 19.22
C MET A 434 -7.55 -50.79 18.09
N ALA A 435 -8.50 -50.08 17.48
CA ALA A 435 -8.25 -49.02 16.52
C ALA A 435 -7.71 -47.79 17.27
N LEU A 436 -6.44 -47.46 17.04
CA LEU A 436 -5.90 -46.14 17.32
C LEU A 436 -4.89 -45.83 16.21
N SER A 437 -5.18 -44.80 15.44
CA SER A 437 -4.34 -44.27 14.37
C SER A 437 -2.89 -44.13 14.85
N VAL A 438 -2.01 -44.93 14.26
CA VAL A 438 -0.61 -45.11 14.65
C VAL A 438 0.13 -43.78 14.71
N ILE A 439 0.43 -43.36 15.95
CA ILE A 439 1.39 -42.33 16.32
C ILE A 439 2.73 -43.03 16.60
N ASN A 440 3.76 -42.68 15.82
CA ASN A 440 5.22 -42.88 16.00
C ASN A 440 5.92 -44.23 15.72
N GLY A 441 6.79 -44.23 14.69
CA GLY A 441 8.09 -44.96 14.55
C GLY A 441 8.06 -46.49 14.41
N PRO A 442 9.11 -47.19 13.91
CA PRO A 442 10.45 -46.77 13.46
C PRO A 442 10.70 -46.99 11.95
N SER A 443 11.89 -46.62 11.50
CA SER A 443 12.47 -46.89 10.19
C SER A 443 12.72 -48.38 9.94
N VAL A 444 11.65 -49.15 9.75
CA VAL A 444 11.71 -50.44 9.05
C VAL A 444 10.72 -50.32 7.90
N GLU A 445 11.23 -50.43 6.68
CA GLU A 445 10.45 -50.53 5.46
C GLU A 445 9.45 -51.67 5.62
N SER A 446 8.22 -51.34 6.02
CA SER A 446 7.12 -52.29 5.98
C SER A 446 6.86 -52.64 4.51
N PRO A 447 6.63 -53.91 4.17
CA PRO A 447 6.60 -54.36 2.79
C PRO A 447 5.38 -53.80 2.05
N ILE A 448 5.66 -52.70 1.34
CA ILE A 448 5.17 -52.27 0.03
C ILE A 448 3.67 -52.45 -0.20
N ALA A 449 2.90 -51.43 0.17
CA ALA A 449 1.72 -51.10 -0.61
C ALA A 449 2.14 -50.15 -1.74
N ARG A 450 2.10 -50.60 -2.99
CA ARG A 450 2.24 -49.69 -4.15
C ARG A 450 1.26 -48.52 -3.97
N PRO A 451 1.68 -47.27 -4.23
CA PRO A 451 0.77 -46.14 -4.13
C PRO A 451 -0.40 -46.36 -5.09
N THR A 452 -1.58 -46.67 -4.55
CA THR A 452 -2.80 -46.76 -5.35
C THR A 452 -3.14 -45.36 -5.83
N PHE A 453 -3.44 -45.23 -7.13
CA PHE A 453 -3.76 -43.96 -7.81
C PHE A 453 -2.60 -42.96 -7.96
N ALA A 454 -1.34 -43.41 -8.00
CA ALA A 454 -0.18 -42.51 -8.22
C ALA A 454 -0.34 -41.63 -9.48
N THR A 455 -0.74 -42.22 -10.61
CA THR A 455 -0.99 -41.48 -11.86
C THR A 455 -2.09 -40.43 -11.71
N ALA A 456 -3.19 -40.75 -11.02
CA ALA A 456 -4.27 -39.81 -10.80
C ALA A 456 -3.84 -38.63 -9.90
N ARG A 457 -3.05 -38.91 -8.84
CA ARG A 457 -2.48 -37.85 -7.98
C ARG A 457 -1.57 -36.92 -8.77
N LEU A 458 -0.66 -37.47 -9.58
CA LEU A 458 0.24 -36.68 -10.44
C LEU A 458 -0.55 -35.87 -11.48
N PHE A 459 -1.60 -36.44 -12.07
CA PHE A 459 -2.46 -35.73 -13.00
C PHE A 459 -3.16 -34.53 -12.33
N ILE A 460 -3.74 -34.69 -11.14
CA ILE A 460 -4.37 -33.59 -10.40
C ILE A 460 -3.36 -32.51 -10.03
N PHE A 461 -2.15 -32.91 -9.62
CA PHE A 461 -1.08 -31.95 -9.35
C PHE A 461 -0.64 -31.18 -10.60
N PHE A 462 -0.55 -31.86 -11.75
CA PHE A 462 -0.27 -31.21 -13.02
C PHE A 462 -1.37 -30.23 -13.42
N VAL A 463 -2.65 -30.60 -13.28
CA VAL A 463 -3.79 -29.70 -13.49
C VAL A 463 -3.69 -28.47 -12.59
N HIS A 464 -3.42 -28.66 -11.30
CA HIS A 464 -3.20 -27.55 -10.37
C HIS A 464 -2.08 -26.63 -10.84
N LEU A 465 -0.92 -27.17 -11.24
CA LEU A 465 0.22 -26.38 -11.68
C LEU A 465 -0.09 -25.58 -12.94
N VAL A 466 -0.77 -26.19 -13.93
CA VAL A 466 -1.18 -25.51 -15.16
C VAL A 466 -2.14 -24.37 -14.87
N VAL A 467 -3.14 -24.59 -14.01
CA VAL A 467 -4.12 -23.54 -13.66
C VAL A 467 -3.46 -22.43 -12.83
N ALA A 468 -2.61 -22.78 -11.85
CA ALA A 468 -1.87 -21.82 -11.05
C ALA A 468 -0.98 -20.91 -11.91
N LEU A 469 -0.19 -21.50 -12.81
CA LEU A 469 0.66 -20.76 -13.75
C LEU A 469 -0.18 -19.93 -14.72
N GLY A 470 -1.22 -20.52 -15.31
CA GLY A 470 -2.08 -19.84 -16.27
C GLY A 470 -2.73 -18.59 -15.66
N VAL A 471 -3.23 -18.68 -14.43
CA VAL A 471 -3.82 -17.54 -13.72
C VAL A 471 -2.77 -16.51 -13.34
N SER A 472 -1.62 -16.94 -12.77
CA SER A 472 -0.53 -16.02 -12.42
C SER A 472 0.01 -15.25 -13.64
N ILE A 473 0.17 -15.93 -14.78
CA ILE A 473 0.61 -15.32 -16.05
C ILE A 473 -0.46 -14.38 -16.58
N THR A 474 -1.73 -14.77 -16.56
CA THR A 474 -2.84 -13.95 -17.08
C THR A 474 -2.96 -12.63 -16.30
N ILE A 475 -2.99 -12.69 -14.96
CA ILE A 475 -3.07 -11.48 -14.13
C ILE A 475 -1.81 -10.63 -14.28
N THR A 476 -0.63 -11.25 -14.34
CA THR A 476 0.62 -10.52 -14.61
C THR A 476 0.61 -9.82 -15.96
N ALA A 477 0.12 -10.47 -17.02
CA ALA A 477 0.01 -9.87 -18.34
C ALA A 477 -0.97 -8.69 -18.34
N MET A 478 -2.09 -8.79 -17.61
CA MET A 478 -3.02 -7.67 -17.41
C MET A 478 -2.33 -6.48 -16.72
N LEU A 479 -1.59 -6.73 -15.63
CA LEU A 479 -0.85 -5.70 -14.90
C LEU A 479 0.24 -5.04 -15.76
N VAL A 480 1.03 -5.83 -16.48
CA VAL A 480 2.08 -5.33 -17.37
C VAL A 480 1.49 -4.53 -18.52
N LYS A 481 0.36 -4.96 -19.11
CA LYS A 481 -0.31 -4.20 -20.16
C LYS A 481 -0.77 -2.82 -19.66
N ILE A 482 -1.31 -2.74 -18.44
CA ILE A 482 -1.66 -1.44 -17.84
C ILE A 482 -0.41 -0.59 -17.60
N LEU A 483 0.66 -1.19 -17.08
CA LEU A 483 1.93 -0.50 -16.83
C LEU A 483 2.52 0.11 -18.10
N LEU A 484 2.49 -0.64 -19.21
CA LEU A 484 2.97 -0.18 -20.51
C LEU A 484 2.06 0.90 -21.13
N ALA A 485 0.76 0.91 -20.82
CA ALA A 485 -0.15 1.97 -21.24
C ALA A 485 0.03 3.28 -20.46
N HIS A 486 0.56 3.23 -19.22
CA HIS A 486 0.76 4.39 -18.34
C HIS A 486 2.21 4.88 -18.27
N SER A 487 3.17 4.12 -18.81
CA SER A 487 4.57 4.54 -18.92
C SER A 487 4.78 5.13 -20.32
N PRO A 488 4.88 6.46 -20.49
CA PRO A 488 5.56 7.00 -21.66
C PRO A 488 7.03 6.55 -21.70
#